data_AF-A0A166IJW1-F1
#
_entry.id   AF-A0A166IJW1-F1
#
_cell.length_a   1.000
_cell.length_b   1.000
_cell.length_c   1.000
_cell.angle_alpha   90.00
_cell.angle_beta   90.00
_cell.angle_gamma   90.00
#
_symmetry.space_group_name_H-M   'P 1'
#
loop_
_entity.id
_entity.type
_entity.pdbx_description
1 polymer ?
#
loop_
_entity_poly.entity_id
_entity_poly.type
_entity_poly.pdbx_seq_one_letter_code
_entity_poly.pdbx_strand_id
1 'polypeptide(L)'
;MDIRVAAYGVIIDSERMLLAHWSQGPWSAWTLPGGGIDEGESPADAAVREIFEETGYHAELEALIGVDSHVIPAHRRSDPDAGPLHAIRVVYRARIVSGELTHEIDGSTDAAAWFPVGEVEELERVELIDAALTMNEAWLLR
;
A
#
# COMPACT_ATOMS: atom_id res chain seq x y z
N MET A 1 12.18 -8.67 17.60
CA MET A 1 11.28 -7.63 17.08
C MET A 1 11.92 -7.17 15.81
N ASP A 2 11.26 -7.48 14.71
CA ASP A 2 11.79 -7.21 13.38
C ASP A 2 11.29 -5.83 12.96
N ILE A 3 12.11 -5.11 12.21
CA ILE A 3 11.72 -3.83 11.62
C ILE A 3 11.73 -4.04 10.11
N ARG A 4 10.62 -3.67 9.45
CA ARG A 4 10.52 -3.65 8.00
C ARG A 4 10.16 -2.25 7.55
N VAL A 5 10.94 -1.72 6.61
CA VAL A 5 10.56 -0.51 5.89
C VAL A 5 9.86 -0.92 4.61
N ALA A 6 8.78 -0.24 4.30
CA ALA A 6 7.94 -0.47 3.14
C ALA A 6 7.52 0.87 2.53
N ALA A 7 7.19 0.88 1.25
CA ALA A 7 6.76 2.07 0.53
C ALA A 7 5.45 1.83 -0.21
N TYR A 8 4.56 2.83 -0.19
CA TYR A 8 3.19 2.71 -0.68
C TYR A 8 2.76 3.93 -1.50
N GLY A 9 1.85 3.71 -2.45
CA GLY A 9 1.22 4.74 -3.27
C GLY A 9 -0.23 5.02 -2.88
N VAL A 10 -0.55 6.30 -2.70
CA VAL A 10 -1.93 6.82 -2.68
C VAL A 10 -2.25 7.36 -4.07
N ILE A 11 -3.15 6.67 -4.75
CA ILE A 11 -3.58 7.00 -6.11
C ILE A 11 -5.08 7.20 -6.08
N ILE A 12 -5.49 8.46 -6.28
CA ILE A 12 -6.90 8.85 -6.33
C ILE A 12 -7.16 9.56 -7.65
N ASP A 13 -8.06 9.01 -8.45
CA ASP A 13 -8.52 9.58 -9.71
C ASP A 13 -10.05 9.56 -9.77
N SER A 14 -10.64 10.71 -10.14
CA SER A 14 -12.09 10.86 -10.30
C SER A 14 -12.89 10.32 -9.08
N GLU A 15 -12.46 10.71 -7.87
CA GLU A 15 -13.03 10.28 -6.57
C GLU A 15 -12.98 8.77 -6.31
N ARG A 16 -12.14 8.03 -7.04
CA ARG A 16 -11.87 6.62 -6.80
C ARG A 16 -10.43 6.42 -6.38
N MET A 17 -10.21 5.49 -5.46
CA MET A 17 -8.91 5.10 -4.94
C MET A 17 -8.54 3.73 -5.49
N LEU A 18 -7.31 3.59 -5.97
CA LEU A 18 -6.75 2.30 -6.37
C LEU A 18 -6.21 1.58 -5.12
N LEU A 19 -6.68 0.35 -4.90
CA LEU A 19 -6.26 -0.50 -3.80
C LEU A 19 -5.77 -1.86 -4.32
N ALA A 20 -4.88 -2.49 -3.57
CA ALA A 20 -4.46 -3.87 -3.76
C ALA A 20 -5.03 -4.75 -2.63
N HIS A 21 -5.31 -6.02 -2.92
CA HIS A 21 -5.88 -6.97 -1.98
C HIS A 21 -4.81 -7.95 -1.51
N TRP A 22 -4.43 -7.85 -0.24
CA TRP A 22 -3.48 -8.76 0.39
C TRP A 22 -4.19 -10.03 0.86
N SER A 23 -3.68 -11.20 0.50
CA SER A 23 -4.32 -12.49 0.79
C SER A 23 -3.41 -13.57 1.39
N GLN A 24 -2.30 -13.18 2.03
CA GLN A 24 -1.33 -14.12 2.60
C GLN A 24 -1.67 -14.56 4.03
N GLY A 25 -2.36 -15.70 4.16
CA GLY A 25 -2.62 -16.37 5.44
C GLY A 25 -4.12 -16.49 5.75
N PRO A 26 -4.51 -16.63 7.02
CA PRO A 26 -5.93 -16.77 7.39
C PRO A 26 -6.71 -15.45 7.35
N TRP A 27 -6.04 -14.34 7.07
CA TRP A 27 -6.63 -13.00 6.97
C TRP A 27 -6.32 -12.42 5.60
N SER A 28 -7.27 -11.67 5.06
CA SER A 28 -7.11 -10.90 3.83
C SER A 28 -7.72 -9.53 4.02
N ALA A 29 -7.14 -8.51 3.41
CA ALA A 29 -7.63 -7.15 3.53
C ALA A 29 -7.16 -6.30 2.35
N TRP A 30 -7.92 -5.26 2.03
CA TRP A 30 -7.47 -4.22 1.12
C TRP A 30 -6.40 -3.35 1.76
N THR A 31 -5.42 -2.94 0.96
CA THR A 31 -4.31 -2.07 1.32
C THR A 31 -4.00 -1.11 0.17
N LEU A 32 -3.16 -0.12 0.44
CA LEU A 32 -2.50 0.65 -0.62
C LEU A 32 -1.61 -0.29 -1.45
N PRO A 33 -1.50 -0.07 -2.77
CA PRO A 33 -0.45 -0.70 -3.56
C PRO A 33 0.93 -0.32 -2.99
N GLY A 34 1.79 -1.32 -2.80
CA GLY A 34 3.09 -1.12 -2.16
C GLY A 34 3.57 -2.30 -1.33
N GLY A 35 4.88 -2.31 -1.07
CA GLY A 35 5.53 -3.45 -0.47
C GLY A 35 6.89 -3.14 0.14
N GLY A 36 7.69 -4.20 0.29
CA GLY A 36 9.01 -4.10 0.93
C GLY A 36 9.99 -3.33 0.06
N ILE A 37 10.98 -2.72 0.69
CA ILE A 37 12.12 -2.12 -0.02
C ILE A 37 13.20 -3.19 -0.15
N ASP A 38 13.67 -3.42 -1.38
CA ASP A 38 14.77 -4.34 -1.66
C ASP A 38 16.13 -3.78 -1.24
N GLU A 39 17.15 -4.65 -1.17
CA GLU A 39 18.50 -4.24 -0.79
C GLU A 39 19.07 -3.20 -1.77
N GLY A 40 19.37 -2.01 -1.26
CA GLY A 40 19.89 -0.90 -2.05
C GLY A 40 18.82 -0.12 -2.84
N GLU A 41 17.56 -0.52 -2.76
CA GLU A 41 16.44 0.16 -3.40
C GLU A 41 16.03 1.41 -2.61
N SER A 42 15.65 2.48 -3.30
CA SER A 42 15.07 3.65 -2.63
C SER A 42 13.58 3.43 -2.34
N PRO A 43 13.00 4.03 -1.29
CA PRO A 43 11.56 3.92 -1.04
C PRO A 43 10.69 4.41 -2.23
N ALA A 44 11.18 5.38 -2.99
CA ALA A 44 10.49 5.88 -4.17
C ALA A 44 10.47 4.84 -5.30
N ASP A 45 11.61 4.18 -5.56
CA ASP A 45 11.70 3.12 -6.57
C ASP A 45 10.85 1.91 -6.18
N ALA A 46 10.88 1.52 -4.90
CA ALA A 46 10.04 0.46 -4.36
C ALA A 46 8.55 0.74 -4.58
N ALA A 47 8.08 1.95 -4.26
CA ALA A 47 6.68 2.32 -4.48
C ALA A 47 6.28 2.22 -5.96
N VAL A 48 7.12 2.69 -6.89
CA VAL A 48 6.84 2.63 -8.33
C VAL A 48 6.83 1.19 -8.84
N ARG A 49 7.79 0.35 -8.41
CA ARG A 49 7.87 -1.07 -8.75
C ARG A 49 6.61 -1.81 -8.29
N GLU A 50 6.28 -1.69 -7.01
CA GLU A 50 5.15 -2.40 -6.40
C GLU A 50 3.80 -1.98 -7.01
N ILE A 51 3.58 -0.68 -7.27
CA ILE A 51 2.37 -0.22 -7.98
C ILE A 51 2.24 -0.93 -9.33
N PHE A 52 3.35 -1.06 -10.07
CA PHE A 52 3.33 -1.75 -11.36
C PHE A 52 3.09 -3.25 -11.22
N GLU A 53 3.80 -3.93 -10.32
CA GLU A 53 3.69 -5.37 -10.08
C GLU A 53 2.28 -5.77 -9.65
N GLU A 54 1.68 -5.01 -8.73
CA GLU A 54 0.38 -5.36 -8.14
C GLU A 54 -0.82 -4.95 -9.01
N THR A 55 -0.68 -3.88 -9.81
CA THR A 55 -1.83 -3.24 -10.47
C THR A 55 -1.71 -3.13 -11.98
N GLY A 56 -0.54 -3.37 -12.56
CA GLY A 56 -0.27 -3.21 -14.00
C GLY A 56 -0.12 -1.75 -14.47
N TYR A 57 -0.28 -0.78 -13.57
CA TYR A 57 -0.16 0.63 -13.91
C TYR A 57 1.26 1.16 -13.76
N HIS A 58 1.66 2.01 -14.70
CA HIS A 58 2.80 2.89 -14.51
C HIS A 58 2.33 4.15 -13.80
N ALA A 59 2.99 4.51 -12.70
CA ALA A 59 2.69 5.69 -11.91
C ALA A 59 3.89 6.64 -11.78
N GLU A 60 3.59 7.93 -11.66
CA GLU A 60 4.55 8.95 -11.26
C GLU A 60 4.25 9.41 -9.83
N LEU A 61 5.28 9.49 -9.00
CA LEU A 61 5.15 10.01 -7.63
C LEU A 61 5.10 11.54 -7.66
N GLU A 62 4.08 12.11 -7.04
CA GLU A 62 3.88 13.56 -6.95
C GLU A 62 4.55 14.13 -5.70
N ALA A 63 4.45 13.44 -4.57
CA ALA A 63 5.01 13.89 -3.29
C ALA A 63 5.16 12.76 -2.28
N LEU A 64 6.14 12.90 -1.38
CA LEU A 64 6.13 12.19 -0.09
C LEU A 64 5.11 12.89 0.82
N ILE A 65 4.03 12.19 1.19
CA ILE A 65 2.94 12.77 2.00
C ILE A 65 3.02 12.41 3.47
N GLY A 66 3.74 11.35 3.84
CA GLY A 66 3.99 11.04 5.23
C GLY A 66 4.74 9.72 5.47
N VAL A 67 4.94 9.44 6.77
CA VAL A 67 5.44 8.16 7.27
C VAL A 67 4.49 7.71 8.36
N ASP A 68 4.05 6.48 8.27
CA ASP A 68 3.24 5.81 9.27
C ASP A 68 4.02 4.64 9.92
N SER A 69 3.68 4.29 11.16
CA SER A 69 4.27 3.13 11.85
C SER A 69 3.19 2.26 12.48
N HIS A 70 3.29 0.94 12.29
CA HIS A 70 2.37 -0.02 12.89
C HIS A 70 3.11 -1.26 13.40
N VAL A 71 2.70 -1.77 14.56
CA VAL A 71 3.28 -2.99 15.16
C VAL A 71 2.31 -4.14 15.01
N ILE A 72 2.70 -5.12 14.18
CA ILE A 72 1.99 -6.39 14.04
C ILE A 72 2.49 -7.34 15.15
N PRO A 73 1.62 -7.75 16.09
CA PRO A 73 2.03 -8.67 17.15
C PRO A 73 2.35 -10.06 16.56
N ALA A 74 3.22 -10.81 17.23
CA ALA A 74 3.67 -12.13 16.77
C ALA A 74 2.53 -13.08 16.39
N HIS A 75 1.45 -13.13 17.20
CA HIS A 75 0.31 -14.01 16.96
C HIS A 75 -0.55 -13.66 15.71
N ARG A 76 -0.29 -12.51 15.06
CA ARG A 76 -0.93 -12.10 13.79
C ARG A 76 0.01 -12.21 12.59
N ARG A 77 1.23 -12.71 12.78
CA ARG A 77 2.19 -12.95 11.70
C ARG A 77 1.81 -14.24 10.97
N SER A 78 2.01 -14.28 9.66
CA SER A 78 1.80 -15.49 8.85
C SER A 78 2.82 -16.60 9.18
N ASP A 79 4.03 -16.21 9.62
CA ASP A 79 5.03 -17.11 10.18
C ASP A 79 4.83 -17.23 11.71
N PRO A 80 4.43 -18.42 12.23
CA PRO A 80 4.13 -18.61 13.64
C PRO A 80 5.37 -18.55 14.54
N ASP A 81 6.58 -18.72 14.00
CA ASP A 81 7.83 -18.67 14.76
C ASP A 81 8.44 -17.25 14.76
N ALA A 82 7.89 -16.34 13.96
CA ALA A 82 8.38 -14.96 13.88
C ALA A 82 7.99 -14.12 15.11
N GLY A 83 8.89 -13.23 15.52
CA GLY A 83 8.59 -12.22 16.52
C GLY A 83 7.64 -11.12 16.02
N PRO A 84 7.28 -10.13 16.85
CA PRO A 84 6.52 -8.97 16.42
C PRO A 84 7.25 -8.20 15.32
N LEU A 85 6.49 -7.69 14.35
CA LEU A 85 6.98 -6.85 13.26
C LEU A 85 6.59 -5.40 13.50
N HIS A 86 7.56 -4.49 13.47
CA HIS A 86 7.34 -3.05 13.40
C HIS A 86 7.51 -2.59 11.95
N ALA A 87 6.39 -2.30 11.29
CA ALA A 87 6.37 -1.77 9.94
C ALA A 87 6.51 -0.24 9.97
N ILE A 88 7.50 0.28 9.23
CA ILE A 88 7.65 1.71 8.93
C ILE A 88 7.26 1.91 7.47
N ARG A 89 6.20 2.68 7.24
CA ARG A 89 5.51 2.77 5.96
C ARG A 89 5.67 4.17 5.38
N VAL A 90 6.46 4.29 4.33
CA VAL A 90 6.69 5.54 3.59
C VAL A 90 5.56 5.71 2.57
N VAL A 91 4.81 6.80 2.65
CA VAL A 91 3.59 6.97 1.85
C VAL A 91 3.76 8.11 0.86
N TYR A 92 3.63 7.78 -0.42
CA TYR A 92 3.69 8.73 -1.53
C TYR A 92 2.30 8.98 -2.10
N ARG A 93 2.04 10.21 -2.51
CA ARG A 93 0.95 10.50 -3.45
C ARG A 93 1.47 10.26 -4.87
N ALA A 94 0.67 9.59 -5.70
CA ALA A 94 1.04 9.24 -7.06
C ALA A 94 -0.14 9.38 -8.03
N ARG A 95 0.17 9.48 -9.32
CA ARG A 95 -0.81 9.50 -10.41
C ARG A 95 -0.47 8.44 -11.46
N ILE A 96 -1.50 7.82 -12.04
CA ILE A 96 -1.32 6.89 -13.16
C ILE A 96 -0.96 7.66 -14.43
N VAL A 97 0.02 7.16 -15.18
CA VAL A 97 0.43 7.75 -16.47
C VAL A 97 0.17 6.84 -17.66
N SER A 98 0.15 5.53 -17.46
CA SER A 98 -0.21 4.53 -18.49
C SER A 98 -0.44 3.15 -17.86
N GLY A 99 -0.82 2.18 -18.68
CA GLY A 99 -1.09 0.81 -18.27
C GLY A 99 -2.59 0.51 -18.21
N GLU A 100 -2.90 -0.74 -17.89
CA GLU A 100 -4.25 -1.24 -17.70
C GLU A 100 -4.27 -2.06 -16.40
N LEU A 101 -5.42 -2.09 -15.74
CA LEU A 101 -5.55 -2.82 -14.48
C LEU A 101 -5.27 -4.31 -14.69
N THR A 102 -4.26 -4.81 -14.00
CA THR A 102 -3.98 -6.23 -13.87
C THR A 102 -3.97 -6.64 -12.40
N HIS A 103 -3.72 -7.91 -12.16
CA HIS A 103 -3.54 -8.47 -10.82
C HIS A 103 -2.17 -9.12 -10.77
N GLU A 104 -1.54 -9.03 -9.60
CA GLU A 104 -0.30 -9.74 -9.32
C GLU A 104 -0.49 -11.25 -9.51
N ILE A 105 0.53 -11.93 -10.02
CA ILE A 105 0.54 -13.39 -10.18
C ILE A 105 1.68 -13.94 -9.31
N ASP A 106 1.37 -14.95 -8.50
CA ASP A 106 2.32 -15.62 -7.60
C ASP A 106 2.96 -14.68 -6.54
N GLY A 107 2.27 -13.60 -6.20
CA GLY A 107 2.72 -12.57 -5.25
C GLY A 107 1.98 -12.56 -3.91
N SER A 108 2.12 -11.45 -3.18
CA SER A 108 1.48 -11.29 -1.87
C SER A 108 0.07 -10.70 -1.95
N THR A 109 -0.28 -10.15 -3.11
CA THR A 109 -1.60 -9.69 -3.46
C THR A 109 -2.21 -10.57 -4.56
N ASP A 110 -3.54 -10.64 -4.63
CA ASP A 110 -4.25 -11.44 -5.64
C ASP A 110 -5.25 -10.64 -6.47
N ALA A 111 -5.50 -9.38 -6.10
CA ALA A 111 -6.37 -8.48 -6.84
C ALA A 111 -5.94 -7.02 -6.64
N ALA A 112 -6.31 -6.19 -7.62
CA ALA A 112 -6.25 -4.74 -7.54
C ALA A 112 -7.55 -4.17 -8.10
N ALA A 113 -8.08 -3.11 -7.49
CA ALA A 113 -9.36 -2.53 -7.92
C ALA A 113 -9.49 -1.06 -7.54
N TRP A 114 -10.35 -0.37 -8.29
CA TRP A 114 -10.75 1.01 -8.01
C TRP A 114 -12.03 1.02 -7.16
N PHE A 115 -12.00 1.75 -6.05
CA PHE A 115 -13.14 1.93 -5.17
C PHE A 115 -13.51 3.40 -5.05
N PRO A 116 -14.79 3.78 -5.05
CA PRO A 116 -15.18 5.13 -4.64
C PRO A 116 -14.61 5.45 -3.26
N VAL A 117 -13.97 6.62 -3.11
CA VAL A 117 -13.32 7.00 -1.84
C VAL A 117 -14.32 6.96 -0.67
N GLY A 118 -15.57 7.35 -0.92
CA GLY A 118 -16.65 7.31 0.08
C GLY A 118 -17.12 5.90 0.48
N GLU A 119 -16.74 4.85 -0.25
CA GLU A 119 -17.10 3.46 0.05
C GLU A 119 -15.94 2.68 0.70
N VAL A 120 -14.74 3.26 0.75
CA VAL A 120 -13.55 2.61 1.32
C VAL A 120 -13.76 2.22 2.79
N GLU A 121 -14.54 2.99 3.54
CA GLU A 121 -14.82 2.70 4.96
C GLU A 121 -15.59 1.38 5.18
N GLU A 122 -16.29 0.89 4.16
CA GLU A 122 -17.08 -0.34 4.19
C GLU A 122 -16.23 -1.60 3.91
N LEU A 123 -15.00 -1.44 3.41
CA LEU A 123 -14.11 -2.54 3.06
C LEU A 123 -13.42 -3.13 4.29
N GLU A 124 -13.19 -4.46 4.26
CA GLU A 124 -12.19 -5.10 5.12
C GLU A 124 -10.80 -4.63 4.66
N ARG A 125 -10.19 -3.74 5.45
CA ARG A 125 -9.00 -2.98 5.04
C ARG A 125 -8.02 -2.82 6.20
N VAL A 126 -6.76 -2.55 5.87
CA VAL A 126 -5.73 -2.23 6.87
C VAL A 126 -5.78 -0.76 7.30
N GLU A 127 -5.35 -0.48 8.53
CA GLU A 127 -5.29 0.89 9.10
C GLU A 127 -4.47 1.89 8.26
N LEU A 128 -3.57 1.40 7.41
CA LEU A 128 -2.76 2.24 6.52
C LEU A 128 -3.64 3.12 5.61
N ILE A 129 -4.77 2.60 5.14
CA ILE A 129 -5.63 3.33 4.21
C ILE A 129 -6.21 4.58 4.87
N ASP A 130 -6.68 4.48 6.11
CA ASP A 130 -7.24 5.61 6.85
C ASP A 130 -6.15 6.66 7.18
N ALA A 131 -4.97 6.19 7.57
CA ALA A 131 -3.81 7.06 7.79
C ALA A 131 -3.42 7.81 6.50
N ALA A 132 -3.43 7.11 5.38
CA ALA A 132 -3.06 7.67 4.08
C ALA A 132 -4.08 8.67 3.53
N LEU A 133 -5.38 8.44 3.73
CA LEU A 133 -6.43 9.41 3.41
C LEU A 133 -6.23 10.71 4.22
N THR A 134 -5.97 10.58 5.52
CA THR A 134 -5.66 11.73 6.40
C THR A 134 -4.42 12.50 5.91
N MET A 135 -3.34 11.79 5.57
CA MET A 135 -2.12 12.40 5.04
C MET A 135 -2.36 13.11 3.71
N ASN A 136 -3.17 12.51 2.84
CA ASN A 136 -3.51 13.07 1.53
C ASN A 136 -4.35 14.34 1.65
N GLU A 137 -5.37 14.35 2.52
CA GLU A 137 -6.15 15.57 2.82
C GLU A 137 -5.25 16.69 3.35
N ALA A 138 -4.37 16.38 4.31
CA ALA A 138 -3.44 17.34 4.87
C ALA A 138 -2.43 17.89 3.85
N TRP A 139 -2.11 17.15 2.79
CA TRP A 139 -1.28 17.61 1.68
C TRP A 139 -2.04 18.53 0.73
N LEU A 140 -3.30 18.20 0.40
CA LEU A 140 -4.14 19.00 -0.50
C LEU A 140 -4.49 20.39 0.05
N LEU A 141 -4.43 20.57 1.36
CA LEU A 141 -4.70 21.86 2.04
C LEU A 141 -3.47 22.79 2.13
N ARG A 142 -2.33 22.41 1.56
CA ARG A 142 -1.07 23.19 1.60
C ARG A 142 -0.97 24.23 0.49
#